data_AF-A0A0K0Q5U3-F1
#
_entry.id   AF-A0A0K0Q5U3-F1
#
_cell.length_a   1.000
_cell.length_b   1.000
_cell.length_c   1.000
_cell.angle_alpha   90.00
_cell.angle_beta   90.00
_cell.angle_gamma   90.00
#
_symmetry.space_group_name_H-M   'P 1'
#
loop_
_entity.id
_entity.type
_entity.pdbx_description
1 polymer ?
#
loop_
_entity_poly.entity_id
_entity_poly.type
_entity_poly.pdbx_seq_one_letter_code
_entity_poly.pdbx_strand_id
1 'polypeptide(L)'
;MKKIRGTYAFGRYIPMSAHKAQRVINQIRGRSYEEALMILTFMPYRACYPIFNLIEAAGANAEHNRGFDTTELMISKVEVNKGTKRKKIKPRAQGRNSIIKRPTCHITIVLQKPFFLVQLGNDIFPLSKKDTQQIWYAAKFSNSRMLDDIIFRLIMKGELKIY
;
A
#
# COMPACT_ATOMS: atom_id res chain seq x y z
N MET A 1 -1.52 -15.16 14.51
CA MET A 1 -1.85 -14.38 13.30
C MET A 1 -1.16 -13.02 13.37
N LYS A 2 -0.42 -12.58 12.35
CA LYS A 2 0.19 -11.24 12.33
C LYS A 2 -0.92 -10.18 12.36
N LYS A 3 -0.99 -9.38 13.43
CA LYS A 3 -1.93 -8.26 13.55
C LYS A 3 -1.57 -7.21 12.48
N ILE A 4 -2.40 -7.05 11.46
CA ILE A 4 -2.19 -6.06 10.40
C ILE A 4 -2.43 -4.68 11.01
N ARG A 5 -1.40 -3.83 11.05
CA ARG A 5 -1.46 -2.45 11.58
C ARG A 5 -2.31 -1.49 10.73
N GLY A 6 -2.83 -1.92 9.57
CA GLY A 6 -3.63 -1.14 8.63
C GLY A 6 -5.10 -1.58 8.51
N THR A 7 -5.97 -0.65 8.14
CA THR A 7 -7.36 -0.97 7.79
C THR A 7 -7.41 -1.46 6.36
N TYR A 8 -8.37 -2.32 6.06
CA TYR A 8 -8.52 -2.93 4.75
C TYR A 8 -9.90 -2.62 4.17
N ALA A 9 -9.96 -2.54 2.85
CA ALA A 9 -11.21 -2.60 2.10
C ALA A 9 -11.07 -3.61 0.96
N PHE A 10 -12.15 -4.37 0.74
CA PHE A 10 -12.20 -5.43 -0.25
C PHE A 10 -13.34 -5.19 -1.25
N GLY A 11 -12.98 -5.09 -2.53
CA GLY A 11 -13.95 -5.02 -3.62
C GLY A 11 -13.97 -6.35 -4.36
N ARG A 12 -15.09 -7.06 -4.33
CA ARG A 12 -15.22 -8.37 -4.98
C ARG A 12 -16.06 -8.30 -6.25
N TYR A 13 -15.67 -9.10 -7.25
CA TYR A 13 -16.40 -9.29 -8.51
C TYR A 13 -16.68 -8.00 -9.28
N ILE A 14 -15.75 -7.04 -9.26
CA ILE A 14 -15.89 -5.80 -10.00
C ILE A 14 -15.84 -6.12 -11.50
N PRO A 15 -16.83 -5.68 -12.32
CA PRO A 15 -16.98 -6.08 -13.72
C PRO A 15 -16.00 -5.34 -14.64
N MET A 16 -14.71 -5.54 -14.42
CA MET A 16 -13.65 -4.94 -15.21
C MET A 16 -12.44 -5.88 -15.34
N SER A 17 -11.61 -5.62 -16.34
CA SER A 17 -10.33 -6.32 -16.47
C SER A 17 -9.34 -5.83 -15.43
N ALA A 18 -8.61 -6.77 -14.79
CA ALA A 18 -7.57 -6.45 -13.82
C ALA A 18 -6.55 -5.44 -14.38
N HIS A 19 -6.16 -5.56 -15.64
CA HIS A 19 -5.20 -4.62 -16.27
C HIS A 19 -5.72 -3.18 -16.33
N LYS A 20 -7.04 -2.98 -16.53
CA LYS A 20 -7.64 -1.64 -16.56
C LYS A 20 -7.69 -1.02 -15.16
N ALA A 21 -8.00 -1.82 -14.14
CA ALA A 21 -7.94 -1.37 -12.74
C ALA A 21 -6.50 -1.07 -12.31
N GLN A 22 -5.56 -1.92 -12.71
CA GLN A 22 -4.15 -1.79 -12.33
C GLN A 22 -3.49 -0.53 -12.89
N ARG A 23 -3.91 -0.06 -14.07
CA ARG A 23 -3.48 1.23 -14.64
C ARG A 23 -3.74 2.39 -13.67
N VAL A 24 -4.91 2.42 -13.03
CA VAL A 24 -5.28 3.47 -12.07
C VAL A 24 -4.59 3.23 -10.73
N ILE A 25 -4.60 1.98 -10.26
CA ILE A 25 -4.03 1.61 -8.96
C ILE A 25 -2.55 1.91 -8.84
N ASN A 26 -1.79 1.78 -9.93
CA ASN A 26 -0.38 2.12 -9.93
C ASN A 26 -0.12 3.62 -9.66
N GLN A 27 -1.08 4.50 -9.94
CA GLN A 27 -0.93 5.95 -9.74
C GLN A 27 -1.17 6.38 -8.28
N ILE A 28 -2.09 5.70 -7.59
CA ILE A 28 -2.48 6.02 -6.21
C ILE A 28 -1.64 5.30 -5.15
N ARG A 29 -0.75 4.38 -5.56
CA ARG A 29 0.08 3.62 -4.63
C ARG A 29 1.06 4.55 -3.89
N GLY A 30 1.06 4.51 -2.57
CA GLY A 30 1.96 5.32 -1.74
C GLY A 30 1.55 6.79 -1.59
N ARG A 31 0.36 7.18 -2.09
CA ARG A 31 -0.19 8.53 -1.93
C ARG A 31 -0.94 8.68 -0.61
N SER A 32 -1.14 9.91 -0.17
CA SER A 32 -2.06 10.21 0.93
C SER A 32 -3.49 9.88 0.52
N TYR A 33 -4.36 9.71 1.51
CA TYR A 33 -5.78 9.44 1.29
C TYR A 33 -6.46 10.54 0.47
N GLU A 34 -6.24 11.80 0.84
CA GLU A 34 -6.82 12.97 0.16
C GLU A 34 -6.31 13.13 -1.27
N GLU A 35 -5.00 12.99 -1.47
CA GLU A 35 -4.38 13.04 -2.80
C GLU A 35 -4.98 11.97 -3.72
N ALA A 36 -5.17 10.75 -3.19
CA ALA A 36 -5.73 9.66 -3.97
C ALA A 36 -7.18 9.94 -4.39
N LEU A 37 -8.01 10.51 -3.52
CA LEU A 37 -9.37 10.91 -3.85
C LEU A 37 -9.37 11.97 -4.96
N MET A 38 -8.55 13.01 -4.84
CA MET A 38 -8.40 14.03 -5.87
C MET A 38 -7.94 13.46 -7.21
N ILE A 39 -6.93 12.59 -7.20
CA ILE A 39 -6.44 11.98 -8.44
C ILE A 39 -7.56 11.17 -9.12
N LEU A 40 -8.36 10.44 -8.33
CA LEU A 40 -9.42 9.59 -8.87
C LEU A 40 -10.61 10.37 -9.43
N THR A 41 -10.96 11.52 -8.85
CA THR A 41 -12.07 12.35 -9.33
C THR A 41 -11.78 12.96 -10.70
N PHE A 42 -10.52 13.37 -10.96
CA PHE A 42 -10.14 14.03 -12.21
C PHE A 42 -9.63 13.07 -13.30
N MET A 43 -9.39 11.80 -12.98
CA MET A 43 -8.93 10.82 -13.98
C MET A 43 -10.05 10.40 -14.95
N PRO A 44 -9.78 10.29 -16.27
CA PRO A 44 -10.79 9.98 -17.28
C PRO A 44 -11.20 8.50 -17.34
N TYR A 45 -10.66 7.65 -16.45
CA TYR A 45 -10.87 6.21 -16.54
C TYR A 45 -12.14 5.78 -15.80
N ARG A 46 -12.98 4.95 -16.45
CA ARG A 46 -14.13 4.28 -15.78
C ARG A 46 -13.73 3.45 -14.55
N ALA A 47 -12.47 3.01 -14.52
CA ALA A 47 -11.88 2.28 -13.39
C ALA A 47 -11.86 3.10 -12.09
N CYS A 48 -11.87 4.43 -12.17
CA CYS A 48 -11.75 5.30 -11.01
C CYS A 48 -12.95 5.18 -10.08
N TYR A 49 -14.18 5.18 -10.61
CA TYR A 49 -15.41 5.12 -9.80
C TYR A 49 -15.44 3.96 -8.79
N PRO A 50 -15.25 2.67 -9.17
CA PRO A 50 -15.25 1.59 -8.20
C PRO A 50 -14.07 1.63 -7.22
N ILE A 51 -12.94 2.24 -7.60
CA ILE A 51 -11.77 2.40 -6.72
C ILE A 51 -12.02 3.51 -5.71
N PHE A 52 -12.62 4.62 -6.14
CA PHE A 52 -12.99 5.77 -5.33
C PHE A 52 -13.90 5.35 -4.17
N ASN A 53 -15.02 4.68 -4.48
CA ASN A 53 -15.94 4.17 -3.45
C ASN A 53 -15.23 3.21 -2.47
N LEU A 54 -14.22 2.47 -2.95
CA LEU A 54 -13.47 1.53 -2.11
C LEU A 54 -12.53 2.24 -1.14
N ILE A 55 -11.92 3.34 -1.57
CA ILE A 55 -11.07 4.18 -0.74
C ILE A 55 -11.93 4.89 0.30
N GLU A 56 -13.05 5.48 -0.09
CA GLU A 56 -14.00 6.09 0.86
C GLU A 56 -14.45 5.09 1.93
N ALA A 57 -14.82 3.87 1.52
CA ALA A 57 -15.16 2.81 2.46
C ALA A 57 -13.98 2.42 3.39
N ALA A 58 -12.74 2.44 2.87
CA ALA A 58 -11.55 2.17 3.67
C ALA A 58 -11.29 3.28 4.70
N GLY A 59 -11.52 4.54 4.33
CA GLY A 59 -11.44 5.71 5.21
C GLY A 59 -12.47 5.65 6.33
N ALA A 60 -13.75 5.43 5.98
CA ALA A 60 -14.81 5.24 6.96
C ALA A 60 -14.54 4.08 7.93
N ASN A 61 -13.98 2.97 7.42
CA ASN A 61 -13.56 1.85 8.26
C ASN A 61 -12.39 2.20 9.20
N ALA A 62 -11.52 3.14 8.82
CA ALA A 62 -10.42 3.62 9.64
C ALA A 62 -10.90 4.53 10.76
N GLU A 63 -11.83 5.45 10.46
CA GLU A 63 -12.47 6.31 11.45
C GLU A 63 -13.27 5.47 12.46
N HIS A 64 -14.20 4.63 11.96
CA HIS A 64 -15.12 3.90 12.83
C HIS A 64 -14.43 2.81 13.67
N ASN A 65 -13.57 1.99 13.07
CA ASN A 65 -13.04 0.81 13.77
C ASN A 65 -11.75 1.09 14.53
N ARG A 66 -11.05 2.20 14.23
CA ARG A 66 -9.74 2.50 14.82
C ARG A 66 -9.57 3.93 15.31
N GLY A 67 -10.55 4.81 15.09
CA GLY A 67 -10.44 6.22 15.48
C GLY A 67 -9.29 6.94 14.79
N PHE A 68 -8.93 6.51 13.57
CA PHE A 68 -7.88 7.18 12.81
C PHE A 68 -8.48 8.38 12.07
N ASP A 69 -7.80 9.52 12.12
CA ASP A 69 -8.13 10.65 11.28
C ASP A 69 -7.74 10.36 9.81
N THR A 70 -8.57 10.82 8.87
CA THR A 70 -8.41 10.55 7.44
C THR A 70 -7.22 11.29 6.84
N THR A 71 -6.89 12.45 7.39
CA THR A 71 -5.75 13.30 6.97
C THR A 71 -4.39 12.59 7.14
N GLU A 72 -4.28 11.73 8.16
CA GLU A 72 -3.05 11.00 8.50
C GLU A 72 -2.89 9.67 7.75
N LEU A 73 -3.87 9.27 6.93
CA LEU A 73 -3.86 7.98 6.27
C LEU A 73 -3.12 8.01 4.93
N MET A 74 -2.31 6.98 4.71
CA MET A 74 -1.68 6.71 3.42
C MET A 74 -2.10 5.35 2.86
N ILE A 75 -2.10 5.27 1.53
CA ILE A 75 -2.31 4.02 0.81
C ILE A 75 -1.03 3.20 0.83
N SER A 76 -0.92 2.29 1.81
CA SER A 76 0.25 1.44 2.00
C SER A 76 0.39 0.34 0.94
N LYS A 77 -0.71 -0.34 0.62
CA LYS A 77 -0.72 -1.50 -0.26
C LYS A 77 -2.01 -1.55 -1.06
N VAL A 78 -1.87 -1.75 -2.37
CA VAL A 78 -3.01 -1.96 -3.26
C VAL A 78 -2.74 -3.10 -4.22
N GLU A 79 -3.64 -4.07 -4.23
CA GLU A 79 -3.57 -5.26 -5.06
C GLU A 79 -4.82 -5.44 -5.91
N VAL A 80 -4.60 -5.89 -7.15
CA VAL A 80 -5.67 -6.26 -8.08
C VAL A 80 -5.48 -7.70 -8.47
N ASN A 81 -6.41 -8.55 -8.05
CA ASN A 81 -6.42 -9.95 -8.40
C ASN A 81 -7.44 -10.22 -9.51
N LYS A 82 -7.11 -11.15 -10.40
CA LYS A 82 -8.04 -11.59 -11.46
C LYS A 82 -9.18 -12.36 -10.79
N GLY A 83 -10.41 -12.01 -11.15
CA GLY A 83 -11.61 -12.72 -10.70
C GLY A 83 -12.07 -13.76 -11.71
N THR A 84 -13.30 -14.23 -11.51
CA THR A 84 -13.96 -15.18 -12.42
C THR A 84 -14.21 -14.54 -13.78
N LYS A 85 -14.07 -15.35 -14.84
CA LYS A 85 -14.28 -14.91 -16.23
C LYS A 85 -15.49 -15.64 -16.80
N ARG A 86 -16.53 -14.89 -17.17
CA ARG A 86 -17.68 -15.46 -17.88
C ARG A 86 -17.31 -15.64 -19.35
N LYS A 87 -17.50 -16.84 -19.90
CA LYS A 87 -17.20 -17.19 -21.30
C LYS A 87 -18.49 -17.19 -22.12
N LYS A 88 -18.45 -16.65 -23.34
CA LYS A 88 -19.52 -16.73 -24.33
C LYS A 88 -18.94 -17.14 -25.67
N ILE A 89 -19.55 -18.10 -26.34
CA ILE A 89 -19.16 -18.48 -27.71
C ILE A 89 -19.74 -17.43 -28.65
N LYS A 90 -18.91 -16.92 -29.58
CA LYS A 90 -19.33 -16.04 -30.66
C LYS A 90 -18.99 -16.71 -31.99
N PRO A 91 -19.98 -16.99 -32.84
CA PRO A 91 -19.74 -17.57 -34.16
C PRO A 91 -18.90 -16.65 -35.04
N ARG A 92 -18.18 -17.24 -35.98
CA ARG A 92 -17.33 -16.59 -37.00
C ARG A 92 -17.56 -17.25 -38.36
N ALA A 93 -17.03 -16.63 -39.41
CA ALA A 93 -17.11 -17.16 -40.77
C ALA A 93 -16.50 -18.57 -40.88
N GLN A 94 -16.95 -19.33 -41.89
CA GLN A 94 -16.45 -20.68 -42.20
C GLN A 94 -16.61 -21.70 -41.05
N GLY A 95 -17.75 -21.65 -40.33
CA GLY A 95 -18.03 -22.58 -39.22
C GLY A 95 -17.12 -22.43 -38.00
N ARG A 96 -16.28 -21.38 -37.94
CA ARG A 96 -15.35 -21.15 -36.83
C ARG A 96 -16.05 -20.54 -35.64
N ASN A 97 -15.54 -20.82 -34.44
CA ASN A 97 -16.04 -20.25 -33.19
C ASN A 97 -14.92 -19.57 -32.40
N SER A 98 -15.26 -18.49 -31.69
CA SER A 98 -14.34 -17.78 -30.81
C SER A 98 -14.99 -17.56 -29.44
N ILE A 99 -14.19 -17.43 -28.38
CA ILE A 99 -14.71 -17.24 -27.02
C ILE A 99 -14.51 -15.78 -26.60
N ILE A 100 -15.60 -15.08 -26.32
CA ILE A 100 -15.57 -13.78 -25.62
C ILE A 100 -15.49 -14.05 -24.12
N LYS A 101 -14.46 -13.49 -23.47
CA LYS A 101 -14.27 -13.56 -22.01
C LYS A 101 -14.68 -12.20 -21.42
N ARG A 102 -15.60 -12.22 -20.45
CA ARG A 102 -15.95 -11.05 -19.62
C ARG A 102 -15.28 -11.23 -18.25
N PRO A 103 -14.09 -10.62 -18.02
CA PRO A 103 -13.38 -10.75 -16.76
C PRO A 103 -14.02 -9.90 -15.67
N THR A 104 -13.87 -10.38 -14.44
CA THR A 104 -14.02 -9.58 -13.22
C THR A 104 -12.68 -9.46 -12.52
N CYS A 105 -12.59 -8.58 -11.53
CA CYS A 105 -11.44 -8.48 -10.64
C CYS A 105 -11.85 -8.32 -9.18
N HIS A 106 -10.88 -8.60 -8.31
CA HIS A 106 -10.95 -8.33 -6.89
C HIS A 106 -9.90 -7.28 -6.56
N ILE A 107 -10.27 -6.23 -5.83
CA ILE A 107 -9.37 -5.14 -5.42
C ILE A 107 -9.23 -5.19 -3.91
N THR A 108 -8.00 -5.10 -3.42
CA THR A 108 -7.70 -4.99 -2.00
C THR A 108 -6.91 -3.70 -1.78
N ILE A 109 -7.41 -2.84 -0.92
CA ILE A 109 -6.75 -1.59 -0.52
C ILE A 109 -6.44 -1.70 0.97
N VAL A 110 -5.23 -1.31 1.36
CA VAL A 110 -4.80 -1.24 2.75
C VAL A 110 -4.34 0.18 3.05
N LEU A 111 -5.04 0.82 3.98
CA LEU A 111 -4.66 2.12 4.53
C LEU A 111 -3.87 1.92 5.81
N GLN A 112 -2.81 2.68 5.99
CA GLN A 112 -2.00 2.70 7.20
C GLN A 112 -1.63 4.13 7.52
N LYS A 113 -1.41 4.42 8.81
CA LYS A 113 -0.64 5.61 9.16
C LYS A 113 0.80 5.43 8.67
N PRO A 114 1.48 6.49 8.22
CA PRO A 114 2.93 6.45 8.04
C PRO A 114 3.56 5.84 9.29
N PHE A 115 4.35 4.78 9.12
CA PHE A 115 5.14 4.30 10.25
C PHE A 115 6.17 5.38 10.59
N PHE A 116 6.35 5.63 11.88
CA PHE A 116 7.17 6.65 12.58
C PHE A 116 8.60 6.92 12.03
N LEU A 117 9.07 6.20 11.01
CA LEU A 117 10.37 6.40 10.35
C LEU A 117 10.48 7.75 9.63
N VAL A 118 9.36 8.39 9.24
CA VAL A 118 9.38 9.77 8.71
C VAL A 118 9.64 10.78 9.83
N GLN A 119 9.10 10.54 11.04
CA GLN A 119 9.39 11.35 12.23
C GLN A 119 10.81 11.11 12.73
N LEU A 120 11.27 9.86 12.83
CA LEU A 120 12.67 9.55 13.18
C LEU A 120 13.67 10.17 12.20
N GLY A 121 13.37 10.23 10.90
CA GLY A 121 14.25 10.90 9.93
C GLY A 121 14.43 12.40 10.18
N ASN A 122 13.42 13.06 10.76
CA ASN A 122 13.47 14.49 11.07
C ASN A 122 13.99 14.77 12.48
N ASP A 123 13.79 13.84 13.43
CA ASP A 123 14.24 13.97 14.82
C ASP A 123 15.69 13.49 15.04
N ILE A 124 16.21 12.57 14.21
CA ILE A 124 17.59 12.02 14.33
C ILE A 124 18.66 13.03 13.86
N PHE A 125 18.31 13.97 12.98
CA PHE A 125 19.21 15.03 12.51
C PHE A 125 19.00 16.32 13.32
N PRO A 126 19.37 16.31 14.62
CA PRO A 126 20.61 16.99 14.98
C PRO A 126 21.34 16.36 16.18
N LEU A 127 21.75 15.08 16.14
CA LEU A 127 22.59 14.54 17.22
C LEU A 127 24.08 14.89 17.04
N SER A 128 24.69 15.42 18.11
CA SER A 128 26.13 15.69 18.18
C SER A 128 26.92 14.37 18.24
N LYS A 129 28.17 14.39 17.74
CA LYS A 129 29.08 13.22 17.73
C LYS A 129 29.28 12.56 19.10
N LYS A 130 29.07 13.29 20.20
CA LYS A 130 29.18 12.76 21.57
C LYS A 130 27.95 11.93 21.98
N ASP A 131 26.75 12.33 21.56
CA ASP A 131 25.49 11.69 21.92
C ASP A 131 25.35 10.33 21.23
N THR A 132 25.84 10.24 19.99
CA THR A 132 25.94 8.96 19.24
C THR A 132 26.91 7.96 19.90
N GLN A 133 28.02 8.43 20.48
CA GLN A 133 28.97 7.59 21.22
C GLN A 133 28.40 7.04 22.53
N GLN A 134 27.63 7.84 23.27
CA GLN A 134 26.97 7.39 24.51
C GLN A 134 25.90 6.33 24.24
N ILE A 135 25.08 6.51 23.19
CA ILE A 135 24.04 5.56 22.79
C ILE A 135 24.67 4.22 22.35
N TRP A 136 25.80 4.27 21.65
CA TRP A 136 26.55 3.07 21.23
C TRP A 136 27.07 2.26 22.43
N TYR A 137 27.58 2.94 23.46
CA TYR A 137 28.00 2.30 24.71
C TYR A 137 26.82 1.68 25.49
N ALA A 138 25.66 2.35 25.52
CA ALA A 138 24.46 1.85 26.17
C ALA A 138 23.85 0.63 25.46
N ALA A 139 23.85 0.62 24.12
CA ALA A 139 23.35 -0.50 23.32
C ALA A 139 24.18 -1.77 23.47
N LYS A 140 25.51 -1.64 23.65
CA LYS A 140 26.48 -2.73 23.83
C LYS A 140 26.25 -3.58 25.08
N PHE A 141 25.42 -3.11 26.01
CA PHE A 141 25.10 -3.78 27.28
C PHE A 141 23.74 -4.48 27.30
N SER A 142 22.96 -4.43 26.21
CA SER A 142 21.57 -4.92 26.19
C SER A 142 21.36 -6.10 25.24
N ASN A 143 20.92 -7.22 25.80
CA ASN A 143 20.90 -8.55 25.15
C ASN A 143 19.59 -8.78 24.37
N SER A 144 19.30 -7.98 23.33
CA SER A 144 18.04 -8.12 22.57
C SER A 144 18.20 -8.01 21.05
N ARG A 145 17.65 -9.01 20.33
CA ARG A 145 17.67 -9.23 18.86
C ARG A 145 17.15 -8.06 18.00
N MET A 146 16.62 -6.99 18.61
CA MET A 146 16.20 -5.78 17.89
C MET A 146 17.40 -4.92 17.44
N LEU A 147 18.55 -5.07 18.08
CA LEU A 147 19.75 -4.30 17.76
C LEU A 147 20.43 -4.79 16.48
N ASP A 148 20.28 -6.07 16.14
CA ASP A 148 20.87 -6.70 14.95
C ASP A 148 20.32 -6.09 13.64
N ASP A 149 19.02 -5.79 13.59
CA ASP A 149 18.35 -5.17 12.43
C ASP A 149 18.76 -3.69 12.22
N ILE A 150 19.14 -3.00 13.31
CA ILE A 150 19.55 -1.59 13.30
C ILE A 150 21.04 -1.49 12.90
N ILE A 151 21.88 -2.39 13.42
CA ILE A 151 23.29 -2.51 13.03
C ILE A 151 23.42 -2.88 11.55
N PHE A 152 22.61 -3.81 11.06
CA PHE A 152 22.57 -4.19 9.64
C PHE A 152 22.16 -3.01 8.74
N ARG A 153 21.24 -2.15 9.20
CA ARG A 153 20.84 -0.92 8.51
C ARG A 153 21.91 0.16 8.47
N LEU A 154 22.78 0.25 9.48
CA LEU A 154 23.90 1.21 9.54
C LEU A 154 25.09 0.76 8.67
N ILE A 155 25.36 -0.54 8.59
CA ILE A 155 26.39 -1.13 7.71
C ILE A 155 26.01 -0.95 6.22
N MET A 156 24.76 -1.24 5.85
CA MET A 156 24.30 -1.10 4.46
C MET A 156 24.20 0.35 3.96
N LYS A 157 24.18 1.32 4.88
CA LYS A 157 24.23 2.77 4.58
C LYS A 157 25.66 3.31 4.40
N GLY A 158 26.70 2.51 4.67
CA GLY A 158 28.10 2.93 4.61
C GLY A 158 28.56 3.78 5.80
N GLU A 159 27.72 3.95 6.83
CA GLU A 159 27.99 4.75 8.03
C GLU A 159 28.82 3.99 9.08
N LEU A 160 28.94 2.67 8.93
CA LEU A 160 29.85 1.80 9.68
C LEU A 160 30.79 1.11 8.69
N LYS A 161 32.08 1.46 8.70
CA LYS A 161 33.13 0.65 8.06
C LYS A 161 33.60 -0.41 9.05
N ILE A 162 33.44 -1.67 8.66
CA ILE A 162 34.04 -2.80 9.36
C ILE A 162 35.55 -2.74 9.06
N TYR A 163 36.36 -2.59 10.09
CA TYR A 163 37.77 -2.93 10.06
C TYR A 163 37.95 -4.30 10.70
#